data_AF-A0A077P896-F1
#
_entry.id   AF-A0A077P896-F1
#
_cell.length_a   1.000
_cell.length_b   1.000
_cell.length_c   1.000
_cell.angle_alpha   90.00
_cell.angle_beta   90.00
_cell.angle_gamma   90.00
#
_symmetry.space_group_name_H-M   'P 1'
#
loop_
_entity.id
_entity.type
_entity.pdbx_description
1 polymer ?
#
loop_
_entity_poly.entity_id
_entity_poly.type
_entity_poly.pdbx_seq_one_letter_code
_entity_poly.pdbx_strand_id
1 'polypeptide(L)' 'MLIELDVILQGPKIGRNHSYRLNPQLGWKGTVNNHKETLTNGLSVIQSGRA' A
#
# COMPACT_ATOMS: atom_id res chain seq x y z
N MET A 1 10.36 -12.78 -5.46
CA MET A 1 10.42 -11.32 -5.68
C MET A 1 9.31 -10.46 -5.05
N LEU A 2 8.39 -10.97 -4.20
CA LEU A 2 7.46 -10.14 -3.40
C LEU A 2 7.13 -10.84 -2.08
N ILE A 3 6.96 -12.17 -2.14
CA ILE A 3 6.89 -13.06 -0.97
C ILE A 3 8.21 -13.03 -0.18
N GLU A 4 9.35 -13.11 -0.87
CA GLU A 4 10.69 -13.02 -0.26
C GLU A 4 10.96 -11.65 0.38
N LEU A 5 10.30 -10.60 -0.11
CA LEU A 5 10.38 -9.24 0.45
C LEU A 5 9.36 -9.02 1.58
N ASP A 6 8.63 -10.08 1.97
CA ASP A 6 7.57 -10.06 2.97
C ASP A 6 6.45 -9.04 2.69
N VAL A 7 6.28 -8.64 1.42
CA VAL A 7 5.24 -7.69 1.00
C VAL A 7 3.88 -8.37 0.88
N ILE A 8 3.88 -9.60 0.37
CA ILE A 8 2.68 -10.44 0.26
C ILE A 8 2.92 -11.76 0.98
N LEU A 9 1.93 -12.17 1.76
CA LEU A 9 1.90 -13.44 2.46
C LEU A 9 1.10 -14.43 1.63
N GLN A 10 1.70 -15.57 1.31
CA GLN A 10 1.01 -16.65 0.63
C GLN A 10 0.09 -17.39 1.62
N GLY A 11 -1.16 -17.60 1.21
CA GLY A 11 -2.17 -18.37 1.92
C GLY A 11 -2.38 -19.77 1.34
N PRO A 12 -3.43 -20.48 1.78
CA PRO A 12 -3.72 -21.84 1.32
C PRO A 12 -3.92 -21.92 -0.19
N LYS A 13 -3.64 -23.10 -0.75
CA LYS A 13 -3.89 -23.43 -2.15
C LYS A 13 -5.38 -23.64 -2.37
N ILE A 14 -5.96 -22.90 -3.32
CA ILE A 14 -7.35 -22.99 -3.75
C ILE A 14 -7.37 -23.49 -5.20
N GLY A 15 -7.67 -24.79 -5.37
CA GLY A 15 -7.64 -25.45 -6.67
C GLY A 15 -6.23 -25.50 -7.25
N ARG A 16 -6.00 -24.85 -8.41
CA ARG A 16 -4.68 -24.78 -9.05
C ARG A 16 -3.82 -23.62 -8.54
N ASN A 17 -4.42 -22.62 -7.90
CA ASN A 17 -3.76 -21.37 -7.52
C ASN A 17 -3.61 -21.25 -6.00
N HIS A 18 -2.74 -20.34 -5.53
CA HIS A 18 -2.66 -19.97 -4.12
C HIS A 18 -3.45 -18.69 -3.84
N SER A 19 -3.98 -18.58 -2.62
CA SER A 19 -4.46 -17.29 -2.10
C SER A 19 -3.27 -16.45 -1.62
N TYR A 20 -3.42 -15.13 -1.64
CA TYR A 20 -2.40 -14.20 -1.17
C TYR A 20 -3.06 -13.05 -0.40
N ARG A 21 -2.39 -12.56 0.65
CA ARG A 21 -2.79 -11.36 1.38
C ARG A 21 -1.62 -10.40 1.47
N LEU A 22 -1.90 -9.11 1.61
CA LEU A 22 -0.86 -8.15 1.99
C LEU A 22 -0.35 -8.46 3.40
N ASN A 23 0.93 -8.24 3.64
CA ASN A 23 1.47 -8.34 4.98
C ASN A 23 0.91 -7.18 5.84
N PRO A 24 0.15 -7.46 6.92
CA PRO A 24 -0.42 -6.42 7.76
C PRO A 24 0.65 -5.68 8.60
N GLN A 25 1.80 -6.30 8.82
CA GLN A 25 2.94 -5.71 9.53
C GLN A 25 3.76 -4.82 8.61
N LEU A 26 3.75 -5.13 7.31
CA LEU A 26 4.27 -4.27 6.27
C LEU A 26 3.21 -3.20 5.98
N GLY A 27 3.12 -2.23 6.89
CA GLY A 27 2.31 -1.05 6.65
C GLY A 27 2.72 -0.43 5.32
N TRP A 28 1.75 0.04 4.53
CA TRP A 28 2.07 1.06 3.55
C TRP A 28 2.74 2.19 4.32
N LYS A 29 3.94 2.59 3.90
CA LYS A 29 4.65 3.77 4.41
C LYS A 29 3.87 5.03 4.00
N GLY A 30 2.66 5.15 4.52
CA GLY A 30 1.51 5.65 3.78
C GLY A 30 0.28 5.94 4.64
N THR A 31 0.37 5.89 5.98
CA THR A 31 0.02 7.14 6.66
C THR A 31 1.14 8.10 6.31
N VAL A 32 1.04 8.66 5.10
CA VAL A 32 1.87 9.76 4.64
C VAL A 32 1.80 10.77 5.79
N ASN A 33 2.90 11.38 6.22
CA ASN A 33 2.80 12.45 7.22
C ASN A 33 1.77 13.54 6.78
N ASN A 34 1.54 13.65 5.46
CA ASN A 34 0.48 14.44 4.84
C ASN A 34 -0.96 13.93 5.01
N HIS A 35 -1.22 12.68 5.40
CA HIS A 35 -2.60 12.16 5.53
C HIS A 35 -3.39 12.94 6.58
N LYS A 36 -2.73 13.34 7.68
CA LYS A 36 -3.33 14.24 8.67
C LYS A 36 -3.54 15.65 8.08
N GLU A 37 -2.57 16.18 7.35
CA GLU A 37 -2.68 17.50 6.72
C GLU A 37 -3.79 17.55 5.66
N THR A 38 -3.95 16.53 4.82
CA THR A 38 -5.00 16.46 3.78
C THR A 38 -6.40 16.36 4.39
N LEU A 39 -6.57 15.61 5.49
CA LEU A 39 -7.85 15.58 6.20
C LEU A 39 -8.20 16.94 6.84
N THR A 40 -7.19 17.72 7.21
CA THR A 40 -7.39 19.01 7.90
C THR A 40 -7.55 20.17 6.90
N ASN A 41 -6.85 20.13 5.76
CA ASN A 41 -6.80 21.21 4.76
C ASN A 41 -7.72 20.99 3.55
N GLY A 42 -8.46 19.89 3.51
CA GLY A 42 -9.32 19.53 2.37
C GLY A 42 -8.54 19.06 1.14
N LEU A 43 -9.27 18.69 0.08
CA LEU A 43 -8.70 18.27 -1.21
C LEU A 43 -8.00 19.47 -1.87
N SER A 44 -6.68 19.41 -2.01
CA SER A 44 -5.90 20.42 -2.71
C SER A 44 -5.38 19.87 -4.04
N VAL A 45 -5.39 20.71 -5.07
CA VAL A 45 -4.83 20.38 -6.39
C VAL A 45 -3.31 20.46 -6.29
N ILE A 46 -2.63 19.32 -6.41
CA ILE A 46 -1.18 19.26 -6.52
C ILE A 46 -0.82 19.55 -7.98
N GLN A 47 -0.20 20.69 -8.27
CA GLN A 47 0.34 20.97 -9.60
C GLN A 47 1.57 20.10 -9.84
N SER A 48 1.37 18.94 -10.46
CA SER A 48 2.46 18.13 -11.00
C SER A 48 2.83 18.62 -12.40
N GLY A 49 4.06 19.08 -12.57
CA GLY A 49 4.66 19.35 -13.88
C GLY A 49 5.31 20.73 -13.98
N ARG A 50 6.64 20.79 -13.84
CA ARG A 50 7.46 21.80 -14.49
C ARG A 50 8.20 21.11 -15.63
N ALA A 51 7.90 21.51 -16.86
CA ALA A 51 8.81 21.45 -18.00
C ALA A 51 9.34 22.87 -18.22
#